data_AF-A0A6A1UGZ4-F1
#
_entry.id   AF-A0A6A1UGZ4-F1
#
_cell.length_a   1.000
_cell.length_b   1.000
_cell.length_c   1.000
_cell.angle_alpha   90.00
_cell.angle_beta   90.00
_cell.angle_gamma   90.00
#
_symmetry.space_group_name_H-M   'P 1'
#
loop_
_entity.id
_entity.type
_entity.pdbx_description
1 polymer ?
#
loop_
_entity_poly.entity_id
_entity_poly.type
_entity_poly.pdbx_seq_one_letter_code
_entity_poly.pdbx_strand_id
1 'polypeptide(L)'
;MTVQQNIDFIDTNRTQELNHVTTSNGPLNFVGEWVAEWQVSGATKEDYQRFARAQLDVYGRATFGWAYWTFRNVNNHWSLEWMIKNGYIKL
;
A
#
# COMPACT_ATOMS: atom_id res chain seq x y z
N MET A 1 -11.58 -10.15 5.95
CA MET A 1 -12.09 -8.81 5.60
C MET A 1 -12.50 -8.84 4.13
N THR A 2 -13.60 -8.20 3.77
CA THR A 2 -13.99 -7.99 2.35
C THR A 2 -13.02 -7.02 1.68
N VAL A 3 -13.09 -6.89 0.35
CA VAL A 3 -12.32 -5.87 -0.40
C VAL A 3 -12.50 -4.49 0.23
N GLN A 4 -13.74 -4.06 0.45
CA GLN A 4 -14.03 -2.73 0.99
C GLN A 4 -13.50 -2.57 2.41
N GLN A 5 -13.66 -3.58 3.27
CA GLN A 5 -13.12 -3.52 4.63
C GLN A 5 -11.59 -3.36 4.66
N ASN A 6 -10.86 -4.00 3.74
CA ASN A 6 -9.41 -3.83 3.65
C ASN A 6 -9.02 -2.42 3.21
N ILE A 7 -9.74 -1.85 2.23
CA ILE A 7 -9.53 -0.48 1.77
C ILE A 7 -9.84 0.51 2.91
N ASP A 8 -10.99 0.38 3.56
CA ASP A 8 -11.40 1.24 4.67
C ASP A 8 -10.39 1.20 5.83
N PHE A 9 -9.81 0.02 6.11
CA PHE A 9 -8.76 -0.12 7.12
C PHE A 9 -7.49 0.65 6.78
N ILE A 10 -7.09 0.70 5.50
CA ILE A 10 -5.97 1.56 5.06
C ILE A 10 -6.33 3.03 5.26
N ASP A 11 -7.49 3.44 4.76
CA ASP A 11 -7.90 4.84 4.78
C ASP A 11 -8.14 5.38 6.19
N THR A 12 -8.50 4.52 7.15
CA THR A 12 -8.79 4.89 8.54
C THR A 12 -7.66 4.53 9.50
N ASN A 13 -7.47 3.24 9.78
CA ASN A 13 -6.51 2.76 10.78
C ASN A 13 -5.07 3.11 10.40
N ARG A 14 -4.64 2.82 9.16
CA ARG A 14 -3.26 3.13 8.75
C ARG A 14 -3.01 4.63 8.64
N THR A 15 -4.01 5.43 8.26
CA THR A 15 -3.92 6.90 8.36
C THR A 15 -3.66 7.34 9.80
N GLN A 16 -4.41 6.81 10.78
CA GLN A 16 -4.22 7.17 12.19
C GLN A 16 -2.84 6.77 12.71
N GLU A 17 -2.38 5.57 12.39
CA GLU A 17 -1.06 5.07 12.77
C GLU A 17 0.07 5.92 12.16
N LEU A 18 -0.02 6.25 10.86
CA LEU A 18 0.97 7.11 10.21
C LEU A 18 0.98 8.51 10.83
N ASN A 19 -0.19 9.08 11.10
CA ASN A 19 -0.29 10.39 11.76
C ASN A 19 0.28 10.37 13.18
N HIS A 20 0.10 9.28 13.92
CA HIS A 20 0.63 9.13 15.28
C HIS A 20 2.16 9.24 15.32
N VAL A 21 2.84 8.68 14.32
CA VAL A 21 4.31 8.75 14.18
C VAL A 21 4.80 9.95 13.35
N THR A 22 3.88 10.77 12.83
CA THR A 22 4.19 11.99 12.07
C THR A 22 4.05 13.21 12.97
N THR A 23 5.14 13.64 13.59
CA THR A 23 5.15 14.77 14.52
C THR A 23 5.74 16.03 13.88
N SER A 24 5.20 17.21 14.21
CA SER A 24 5.77 18.50 13.80
C SER A 24 7.19 18.66 14.34
N ASN A 25 8.14 19.05 13.47
CA ASN A 25 9.57 19.16 13.77
C ASN A 25 10.23 17.87 14.30
N GLY A 26 9.61 16.71 14.04
CA GLY A 26 10.16 15.40 14.41
C GLY A 26 11.05 14.78 13.33
N PRO A 27 11.56 13.55 13.58
CA PRO A 27 12.26 12.80 12.55
C PRO A 27 11.35 12.52 11.35
N LEU A 28 11.96 12.42 10.16
CA LEU A 28 11.24 11.99 8.98
C LEU A 28 10.86 10.51 9.12
N ASN A 29 9.68 10.14 8.62
CA ASN A 29 9.18 8.77 8.66
C ASN A 29 9.15 8.15 7.27
N PHE A 30 9.43 6.85 7.23
CA PHE A 30 9.50 6.07 6.00
C PHE A 30 8.67 4.81 6.17
N VAL A 31 7.73 4.56 5.25
CA VAL A 31 7.01 3.27 5.22
C VAL A 31 7.92 2.27 4.52
N GLY A 32 8.72 1.55 5.32
CA GLY A 32 9.81 0.71 4.82
C GLY A 32 9.38 -0.47 3.97
N GLU A 33 8.20 -1.03 4.26
CA GLU A 33 7.67 -2.20 3.56
C GLU A 33 6.15 -2.12 3.51
N TRP A 34 5.59 -2.26 2.30
CA TRP A 34 4.17 -2.53 2.07
C TRP A 34 4.00 -3.34 0.80
N VAL A 35 2.86 -4.04 0.67
CA VAL A 35 2.55 -4.89 -0.48
C VAL A 35 1.05 -4.79 -0.80
N ALA A 36 0.68 -5.03 -2.05
CA ALA A 36 -0.74 -5.07 -2.45
C ALA A 36 -1.36 -6.47 -2.31
N GLU A 37 -0.62 -7.43 -1.80
CA GLU A 37 -1.13 -8.78 -1.51
C GLU A 37 -1.91 -8.81 -0.19
N TRP A 38 -2.97 -9.62 -0.16
CA TRP A 38 -3.92 -9.70 0.94
C TRP A 38 -4.66 -11.05 0.93
N GLN A 39 -5.38 -11.36 2.01
CA GLN A 39 -6.08 -12.64 2.15
C GLN A 39 -7.53 -12.60 1.58
N VAL A 40 -7.75 -11.86 0.50
CA VAL A 40 -9.07 -11.77 -0.15
C VAL A 40 -9.13 -12.72 -1.35
N SER A 41 -9.87 -13.83 -1.19
CA SER A 41 -10.10 -14.79 -2.26
C SER A 41 -10.99 -14.21 -3.37
N GLY A 42 -10.62 -14.48 -4.63
CA GLY A 42 -11.43 -14.11 -5.80
C GLY A 42 -11.46 -12.61 -6.12
N ALA A 43 -10.56 -11.81 -5.56
CA ALA A 43 -10.46 -10.38 -5.85
C ALA A 43 -10.11 -10.13 -7.32
N THR A 44 -10.79 -9.17 -7.94
CA THR A 44 -10.55 -8.77 -9.33
C THR A 44 -9.30 -7.90 -9.43
N LYS A 45 -8.81 -7.68 -10.66
CA LYS A 45 -7.72 -6.72 -10.90
C LYS A 45 -8.07 -5.33 -10.38
N GLU A 46 -9.30 -4.89 -10.60
CA GLU A 46 -9.82 -3.61 -10.14
C GLU A 46 -9.81 -3.51 -8.61
N ASP A 47 -10.08 -4.60 -7.89
CA ASP A 47 -10.00 -4.62 -6.43
C ASP A 47 -8.56 -4.42 -5.94
N TYR A 48 -7.58 -5.10 -6.54
CA TYR A 48 -6.16 -4.87 -6.23
C TYR A 48 -5.71 -3.45 -6.58
N GLN A 49 -6.17 -2.89 -7.70
CA GLN A 49 -5.87 -1.50 -8.07
C GLN A 49 -6.40 -0.52 -7.03
N ARG A 50 -7.65 -0.71 -6.57
CA ARG A 50 -8.26 0.15 -5.54
C ARG A 50 -7.49 0.06 -4.22
N PHE A 51 -7.07 -1.14 -3.83
CA PHE A 51 -6.30 -1.33 -2.60
C PHE A 51 -4.89 -0.79 -2.66
N ALA A 52 -4.18 -1.04 -3.76
CA ALA A 52 -2.86 -0.47 -3.96
C ALA A 52 -2.92 1.07 -4.02
N ARG A 53 -3.97 1.65 -4.61
CA ARG A 53 -4.20 3.09 -4.61
C ARG A 53 -4.40 3.64 -3.20
N ALA A 54 -5.25 3.01 -2.38
CA ALA A 54 -5.45 3.44 -0.99
C ALA A 54 -4.12 3.43 -0.21
N GLN A 55 -3.30 2.38 -0.38
CA GLN A 55 -1.98 2.32 0.25
C GLN A 55 -1.04 3.42 -0.26
N LEU A 56 -0.98 3.68 -1.57
CA LEU A 56 -0.19 4.78 -2.14
C LEU A 56 -0.64 6.14 -1.63
N ASP A 57 -1.95 6.38 -1.56
CA ASP A 57 -2.54 7.66 -1.11
C ASP A 57 -2.28 7.92 0.37
N VAL A 58 -2.24 6.87 1.20
CA VAL A 58 -1.95 6.97 2.64
C VAL A 58 -0.43 7.01 2.88
N TYR A 59 0.32 6.03 2.38
CA TYR A 59 1.77 5.94 2.62
C TYR A 59 2.57 7.00 1.87
N GLY A 60 2.02 7.57 0.80
CA GLY A 60 2.57 8.76 0.13
C GLY A 60 2.59 10.02 1.02
N ARG A 61 1.87 10.01 2.15
CA ARG A 61 1.89 11.09 3.15
C ARG A 61 3.07 10.99 4.11
N ALA A 62 3.80 9.86 4.10
CA ALA A 62 5.01 9.71 4.88
C ALA A 62 6.06 10.75 4.46
N THR A 63 6.76 11.33 5.43
CA THR A 63 7.59 12.52 5.22
C THR A 63 8.95 12.22 4.57
N PHE A 64 9.34 10.94 4.50
CA PHE A 64 10.52 10.45 3.77
C PHE A 64 10.17 9.48 2.62
N GLY A 65 8.89 9.25 2.35
CA GLY A 65 8.41 8.34 1.32
C GLY A 65 8.17 6.91 1.81
N TRP A 66 8.22 5.95 0.87
CA TRP A 66 7.88 4.55 1.09
C TRP A 66 8.68 3.62 0.18
N ALA A 67 8.73 2.33 0.52
CA ALA A 67 9.22 1.27 -0.35
C ALA A 67 8.24 0.09 -0.42
N TYR A 68 8.00 -0.37 -1.65
CA TYR A 68 7.22 -1.57 -1.89
C TYR A 68 8.07 -2.81 -1.62
N TRP A 69 7.53 -3.76 -0.88
CA TRP A 69 8.15 -5.06 -0.66
C TRP A 69 7.54 -6.09 -1.62
N THR A 70 8.21 -6.49 -2.70
CA THR A 70 9.60 -6.20 -3.11
C THR A 70 9.66 -5.85 -4.61
N PHE A 71 10.83 -5.50 -5.15
CA PHE A 71 10.96 -5.18 -6.58
C PHE A 71 10.63 -6.40 -7.47
N ARG A 72 11.18 -7.57 -7.15
CA ARG A 72 10.99 -8.85 -7.88
C ARG A 72 10.64 -9.98 -6.94
N ASN A 73 9.60 -10.74 -7.27
CA ASN A 73 9.16 -11.90 -6.51
C ASN A 73 8.55 -12.93 -7.45
N VAL A 74 8.60 -14.22 -7.07
CA VAL A 74 7.92 -15.30 -7.80
C VAL A 74 6.40 -15.21 -7.68
N ASN A 75 5.90 -14.58 -6.62
CA ASN A 75 4.48 -14.30 -6.42
C ASN A 75 4.15 -12.92 -7.00
N ASN A 76 3.25 -12.88 -7.97
CA ASN A 76 2.98 -11.68 -8.79
C ASN A 76 2.65 -10.41 -7.99
N HIS A 77 1.73 -10.48 -7.02
CA HIS A 77 1.38 -9.29 -6.21
C HIS A 77 2.40 -8.95 -5.13
N TRP A 78 3.48 -9.71 -4.98
CA TRP A 78 4.64 -9.32 -4.17
C TRP A 78 5.75 -8.69 -5.02
N SER A 79 5.59 -8.59 -6.34
CA SER A 79 6.57 -7.99 -7.25
C SER A 79 6.08 -6.65 -7.78
N LEU A 80 6.72 -5.56 -7.32
CA LEU A 80 6.45 -4.21 -7.83
C LEU A 80 6.63 -4.13 -9.35
N GLU A 81 7.69 -4.76 -9.88
CA GLU A 81 7.94 -4.79 -11.32
C GLU A 81 6.74 -5.39 -12.08
N TRP A 82 6.23 -6.54 -11.62
CA TRP A 82 5.07 -7.19 -12.24
C TRP A 82 3.80 -6.34 -12.09
N MET A 83 3.58 -5.76 -10.92
CA MET A 83 2.41 -4.92 -10.61
C MET A 83 2.33 -3.69 -11.51
N ILE A 84 3.46 -3.02 -11.77
CA ILE A 84 3.53 -1.88 -12.69
C ILE A 84 3.33 -2.34 -14.13
N LYS A 85 4.08 -3.36 -14.58
CA LYS A 85 4.00 -3.85 -15.98
C LYS A 85 2.62 -4.35 -16.37
N ASN A 86 1.87 -4.91 -15.43
CA ASN A 86 0.53 -5.43 -15.67
C ASN A 86 -0.58 -4.44 -15.29
N GLY A 87 -0.23 -3.20 -14.92
CA GLY A 87 -1.19 -2.12 -14.68
C GLY A 87 -2.02 -2.29 -13.41
N TYR A 88 -1.52 -2.99 -12.40
CA TYR A 88 -2.12 -3.04 -11.07
C TYR A 88 -1.73 -1.82 -10.22
N ILE A 89 -0.51 -1.31 -10.40
CA ILE A 89 -0.01 -0.08 -9.79
C ILE A 89 0.37 0.90 -10.89
N LYS A 90 -0.01 2.17 -10.70
CA LYS A 90 0.45 3.30 -11.50
C LYS A 90 1.12 4.30 -10.55
N LEU A 91 2.39 4.58 -10.80
CA LEU A 91 3.20 5.57 -10.08
C LEU A 91 3.22 6.89 -10.85
#